data_AF-A0A0B1RY19-F1
#
_entry.id   AF-A0A0B1RY19-F1
#
_cell.length_a   1.000
_cell.length_b   1.000
_cell.length_c   1.000
_cell.angle_alpha   90.00
_cell.angle_beta   90.00
_cell.angle_gamma   90.00
#
_symmetry.space_group_name_H-M   'P 1'
#
loop_
_entity.id
_entity.type
_entity.pdbx_description
1 polymer ?
#
loop_
_entity_poly.entity_id
_entity_poly.type
_entity_poly.pdbx_seq_one_letter_code
_entity_poly.pdbx_strand_id
1 'polypeptide(L)'
;MIHRPGVVYGSKVREGSGPSPYPQLDEFMLMIWRKWSQSVYIRQWKVSTNDQGAIINITYYPANCRYCFNIGREHKSNGTYWIVNLERNDFCQKCFDVECRGVSSNLFPLPSFITNSLHKNDECGKDCLPIP
;
A
#
# COMPACT_ATOMS: atom_id res chain seq x y z
N MET A 1 16.73 12.31 36.95
CA MET A 1 15.76 11.44 36.27
C MET A 1 15.95 11.66 34.78
N ILE A 2 16.41 10.63 34.06
CA ILE A 2 16.94 10.75 32.70
C ILE A 2 15.76 10.77 31.73
N HIS A 3 15.47 11.90 31.10
CA HIS A 3 14.56 11.93 29.94
C HIS A 3 15.31 11.31 28.75
N ARG A 4 14.89 10.09 28.34
CA ARG A 4 15.35 9.49 27.09
C ARG A 4 14.92 10.39 25.92
N PRO A 5 15.83 10.78 25.01
CA PRO A 5 15.43 11.42 23.77
C PRO A 5 14.62 10.42 22.94
N GLY A 6 13.40 10.79 22.59
CA GLY A 6 12.60 10.05 21.62
C GLY A 6 13.32 10.09 20.27
N VAL A 7 13.87 8.96 19.86
CA VAL A 7 14.40 8.79 18.51
C VAL A 7 13.21 8.87 17.57
N VAL A 8 13.08 10.00 16.87
CA VAL A 8 12.18 10.11 15.72
C VAL A 8 12.86 9.35 14.59
N TYR A 9 12.52 8.07 14.44
CA TYR A 9 12.93 7.25 13.31
C TYR A 9 12.28 7.82 12.03
N GLY A 10 13.10 8.24 11.09
CA GLY A 10 12.66 9.02 9.93
C GLY A 10 12.27 8.09 8.79
N SER A 11 11.03 7.60 8.78
CA SER A 11 10.54 6.81 7.65
C SER A 11 10.56 7.65 6.36
N LYS A 12 11.29 7.17 5.35
CA LYS A 12 11.33 7.82 4.02
C LYS A 12 10.10 7.39 3.23
N VAL A 13 9.49 8.35 2.53
CA VAL A 13 8.31 8.11 1.69
C VAL A 13 8.64 8.43 0.24
N ARG A 14 8.38 7.48 -0.66
CA ARG A 14 8.38 7.68 -2.11
C ARG A 14 6.95 7.68 -2.62
N GLU A 15 6.61 8.54 -3.56
CA GLU A 15 5.25 8.60 -4.11
C GLU A 15 5.25 8.79 -5.61
N GLY A 16 4.15 8.42 -6.25
CA GLY A 16 3.96 8.56 -7.68
C GLY A 16 2.52 8.35 -8.10
N SER A 17 2.27 8.51 -9.40
CA SER A 17 0.96 8.30 -10.06
C SER A 17 1.08 7.26 -11.16
N GLY A 18 -0.03 6.58 -11.49
CA GLY A 18 0.00 5.47 -12.44
C GLY A 18 0.61 4.21 -11.84
N PRO A 19 1.30 3.38 -12.63
CA PRO A 19 1.95 2.16 -12.13
C PRO A 19 2.95 2.48 -11.01
N SER A 20 2.96 1.65 -9.98
CA SER A 20 3.96 1.65 -8.92
C SER A 20 5.18 0.83 -9.33
N PRO A 21 6.26 0.86 -8.52
CA PRO A 21 7.41 -0.02 -8.70
C PRO A 21 7.08 -1.53 -8.54
N TYR A 22 5.85 -1.89 -8.18
CA TYR A 22 5.42 -3.26 -7.91
C TYR A 22 4.27 -3.68 -8.84
N PRO A 23 4.55 -3.99 -10.11
CA PRO A 23 3.51 -4.23 -11.11
C PRO A 23 2.59 -5.41 -10.77
N GLN A 24 3.10 -6.50 -10.17
CA GLN A 24 2.26 -7.64 -9.78
C GLN A 24 1.28 -7.26 -8.66
N LEU A 25 1.72 -6.42 -7.71
CA LEU A 25 0.86 -5.93 -6.65
C LEU A 25 -0.19 -4.96 -7.19
N ASP A 26 0.19 -4.08 -8.12
CA ASP A 26 -0.74 -3.19 -8.81
C ASP A 26 -1.86 -3.97 -9.51
N GLU A 27 -1.51 -5.00 -10.28
CA GLU A 27 -2.47 -5.85 -10.98
C GLU A 27 -3.41 -6.55 -10.01
N PHE A 28 -2.89 -7.07 -8.90
CA PHE A 28 -3.70 -7.69 -7.85
C PHE A 28 -4.70 -6.71 -7.22
N MET A 29 -4.24 -5.50 -6.86
CA MET A 29 -5.10 -4.48 -6.28
C MET A 29 -6.16 -4.01 -7.29
N LEU A 30 -5.78 -3.79 -8.55
CA LEU A 30 -6.71 -3.46 -9.64
C LEU A 30 -7.75 -4.57 -9.86
N MET A 31 -7.34 -5.84 -9.83
CA MET A 31 -8.24 -6.98 -9.94
C MET A 31 -9.29 -6.98 -8.83
N ILE A 32 -8.91 -6.65 -7.59
CA ILE A 32 -9.86 -6.53 -6.47
C ILE A 32 -10.83 -5.38 -6.72
N TRP A 33 -10.34 -4.18 -7.04
CA TRP A 33 -11.19 -3.01 -7.17
C TRP A 33 -12.13 -3.08 -8.37
N ARG A 34 -11.74 -3.76 -9.45
CA ARG A 34 -12.57 -3.97 -10.64
C ARG A 34 -13.86 -4.74 -10.35
N LYS A 35 -13.95 -5.46 -9.23
CA LYS A 35 -15.21 -6.06 -8.76
C LYS A 35 -16.30 -5.02 -8.46
N TRP A 36 -15.91 -3.79 -8.13
CA TRP A 36 -16.82 -2.70 -7.75
C TRP A 36 -16.82 -1.54 -8.73
N SER A 37 -15.76 -1.37 -9.51
CA SER A 37 -15.71 -0.38 -10.59
C SER A 37 -14.74 -0.78 -11.69
N GLN A 38 -15.29 -1.05 -12.88
CA GLN A 38 -14.49 -1.47 -14.04
C GLN A 38 -13.54 -0.38 -14.56
N SER A 39 -13.88 0.90 -14.33
CA SER A 39 -13.09 2.06 -14.76
C SER A 39 -12.07 2.53 -13.71
N VAL A 40 -11.83 1.73 -12.67
CA VAL A 40 -10.86 2.02 -11.62
C VAL A 40 -9.43 2.07 -12.19
N TYR A 41 -8.64 3.02 -11.68
CA TYR A 41 -7.21 3.11 -11.93
C TYR A 41 -6.45 3.61 -10.69
N ILE A 42 -5.14 3.38 -10.65
CA ILE A 42 -4.26 3.87 -9.60
C ILE A 42 -3.99 5.36 -9.85
N ARG A 43 -4.61 6.24 -9.05
CA ARG A 43 -4.37 7.68 -9.12
C ARG A 43 -3.03 8.03 -8.50
N GLN A 44 -2.74 7.44 -7.34
CA GLN A 44 -1.51 7.67 -6.59
C GLN A 44 -1.14 6.42 -5.78
N TRP A 45 0.15 6.26 -5.53
CA TRP A 45 0.71 5.31 -4.58
C TRP A 45 1.77 6.01 -3.71
N LYS A 46 1.97 5.50 -2.50
CA LYS A 46 3.02 5.93 -1.56
C LYS A 46 3.70 4.71 -0.95
N VAL A 47 5.01 4.61 -1.08
CA VAL A 47 5.85 3.56 -0.49
C VAL A 47 6.55 4.15 0.73
N SER A 48 6.42 3.48 1.87
CA SER A 48 7.14 3.85 3.09
C SER A 48 8.27 2.85 3.33
N THR A 49 9.44 3.35 3.72
CA THR A 49 10.58 2.51 4.12
C THR A 49 11.00 2.80 5.56
N ASN A 50 11.56 1.80 6.23
CA ASN A 50 12.24 2.00 7.52
C ASN A 50 13.62 2.65 7.31
N ASP A 51 14.34 2.91 8.41
CA ASP A 51 15.65 3.57 8.37
C ASP A 51 16.74 2.71 7.69
N GLN A 52 16.56 1.39 7.66
CA GLN A 52 17.42 0.46 6.91
C GLN A 52 17.10 0.45 5.41
N GLY A 53 16.11 1.23 4.95
CA GLY A 53 15.68 1.29 3.56
C GLY A 53 14.78 0.13 3.12
N ALA A 54 14.39 -0.77 4.04
CA ALA A 54 13.45 -1.83 3.73
C ALA A 54 12.03 -1.28 3.62
N ILE A 55 11.28 -1.76 2.64
CA ILE A 55 9.90 -1.32 2.41
C ILE A 55 8.99 -1.91 3.47
N ILE A 56 8.28 -1.05 4.20
CA ILE A 56 7.35 -1.48 5.27
C ILE A 56 5.91 -1.60 4.76
N ASN A 57 5.49 -0.68 3.90
CA ASN A 57 4.15 -0.66 3.33
C ASN A 57 4.10 0.12 2.02
N ILE A 58 3.06 -0.17 1.25
CA ILE A 58 2.61 0.66 0.14
C ILE A 58 1.14 1.03 0.35
N THR A 59 0.84 2.31 0.21
CA THR A 59 -0.52 2.84 0.27
C THR A 59 -0.99 3.22 -1.13
N TYR A 60 -2.13 2.70 -1.56
CA TYR A 60 -2.75 3.02 -2.83
C TYR A 60 -3.96 3.93 -2.67
N TYR A 61 -4.12 4.84 -3.63
CA TYR A 61 -5.27 5.74 -3.75
C TYR A 61 -5.95 5.47 -5.10
N PRO A 62 -6.96 4.59 -5.15
CA PRO A 62 -7.71 4.36 -6.39
C PRO A 62 -8.58 5.58 -6.74
N ALA A 63 -8.74 5.84 -8.04
CA ALA A 63 -9.77 6.73 -8.57
C ALA A 63 -10.89 5.90 -9.22
N ASN A 64 -12.07 6.51 -9.34
CA ASN A 64 -13.28 5.88 -9.87
C ASN A 64 -13.81 4.65 -9.10
N CYS A 65 -13.32 4.38 -7.89
CA CYS A 65 -13.86 3.34 -7.01
C CYS A 65 -14.03 3.90 -5.59
N ARG A 66 -15.28 4.01 -5.14
CA ARG A 66 -15.64 4.59 -3.83
C ARG A 66 -16.33 3.59 -2.91
N TYR A 67 -16.41 2.32 -3.31
CA TYR A 67 -17.02 1.27 -2.51
C TYR A 67 -16.28 1.09 -1.19
N CYS A 68 -17.03 1.09 -0.08
CA CYS A 68 -16.52 0.96 1.27
C CYS A 68 -16.98 -0.34 1.90
N PHE A 69 -16.02 -1.16 2.33
CA PHE A 69 -16.29 -2.43 2.99
C PHE A 69 -16.85 -2.29 4.40
N ASN A 70 -16.67 -1.13 5.06
CA ASN A 70 -17.22 -0.92 6.40
C ASN A 70 -18.74 -0.72 6.37
N ILE A 71 -19.26 -0.05 5.34
CA ILE A 71 -20.68 0.29 5.23
C ILE A 71 -21.40 -0.48 4.11
N GLY A 72 -20.67 -1.24 3.29
CA GLY A 72 -21.23 -2.09 2.23
C GLY A 72 -21.76 -1.34 1.00
N ARG A 73 -21.37 -0.09 0.77
CA ARG A 73 -21.83 0.75 -0.36
C ARG A 73 -20.79 1.79 -0.76
N GLU A 74 -21.05 2.52 -1.86
CA GLU A 74 -20.21 3.64 -2.26
C GLU A 74 -20.36 4.89 -1.37
N HIS A 75 -19.24 5.56 -1.13
CA HIS A 75 -19.23 6.93 -0.61
C HIS A 75 -19.66 7.93 -1.69
N LYS A 76 -20.41 8.97 -1.29
CA LYS A 76 -20.96 9.98 -2.22
C LYS A 76 -19.86 10.86 -2.83
N SER A 77 -18.95 11.39 -2.01
CA SER A 77 -17.97 12.41 -2.45
C SER A 77 -16.52 12.02 -2.19
N ASN A 78 -16.28 11.23 -1.15
CA ASN A 78 -14.92 10.86 -0.73
C ASN A 78 -14.51 9.50 -1.29
N GLY A 79 -13.21 9.32 -1.48
CA GLY A 79 -12.63 8.06 -1.94
C GLY A 79 -12.25 7.11 -0.79
N THR A 80 -11.69 5.99 -1.19
CA THR A 80 -11.01 5.05 -0.29
C THR A 80 -9.50 5.08 -0.55
N TYR A 81 -8.72 4.57 0.39
CA TYR A 81 -7.31 4.30 0.23
C TYR A 81 -7.00 2.95 0.88
N TRP A 82 -5.94 2.31 0.40
CA TRP A 82 -5.63 0.93 0.75
C TRP A 82 -4.22 0.85 1.24
N ILE A 83 -4.02 0.25 2.42
CA ILE A 83 -2.70 0.06 3.00
C ILE A 83 -2.35 -1.41 2.83
N VAL A 84 -1.25 -1.69 2.15
CA VAL A 84 -0.66 -3.02 2.01
C VAL A 84 0.57 -3.07 2.91
N ASN A 85 0.51 -3.87 3.97
CA ASN A 85 1.61 -4.09 4.90
C ASN A 85 2.47 -5.25 4.40
N LEU A 86 3.74 -4.97 4.10
CA LEU A 86 4.65 -5.96 3.52
C LEU A 86 5.32 -6.82 4.60
N GLU A 87 5.46 -6.31 5.82
CA GLU A 87 6.02 -7.09 6.94
C GLU A 87 5.03 -8.18 7.42
N ARG A 88 3.74 -7.85 7.43
CA ARG A 88 2.66 -8.74 7.88
C ARG A 88 1.99 -9.51 6.75
N ASN A 89 2.28 -9.15 5.50
CA ASN A 89 1.64 -9.71 4.32
C ASN A 89 0.11 -9.62 4.35
N ASP A 90 -0.42 -8.46 4.72
CA ASP A 90 -1.85 -8.19 4.75
C ASP A 90 -2.17 -6.81 4.16
N PHE A 91 -3.45 -6.59 3.84
CA PHE A 91 -3.92 -5.31 3.37
C PHE A 91 -5.32 -4.99 3.90
N CYS A 92 -5.61 -3.71 4.02
CA CYS A 92 -6.93 -3.23 4.43
C CYS A 92 -7.31 -1.96 3.66
N GLN A 93 -8.63 -1.73 3.59
CA GLN A 93 -9.20 -0.48 3.12
C GLN A 93 -9.40 0.48 4.29
N LYS A 94 -9.15 1.75 4.03
CA LYS A 94 -9.57 2.89 4.84
C LYS A 94 -10.27 3.92 3.96
N CYS A 95 -11.00 4.84 4.59
CA CYS A 95 -11.79 5.83 3.88
C CYS A 95 -11.40 7.24 4.30
N PHE A 96 -11.60 8.20 3.38
CA PHE A 96 -11.49 9.63 3.70
C PHE A 96 -12.78 10.19 4.34
N ASP A 97 -13.86 9.41 4.30
CA ASP A 97 -15.15 9.79 4.87
C ASP A 97 -15.09 9.88 6.41
N VAL A 98 -15.77 10.89 6.97
CA VAL A 98 -15.82 11.14 8.41
C VAL A 98 -16.51 10.02 9.17
N GLU A 99 -17.52 9.38 8.56
CA GLU A 99 -18.24 8.26 9.16
C GLU A 99 -17.34 7.02 9.34
N CYS A 100 -16.26 6.94 8.58
CA CYS A 100 -15.30 5.84 8.61
C CYS A 100 -13.97 6.22 9.27
N ARG A 101 -13.90 7.36 9.96
CA ARG A 101 -12.67 7.82 10.60
C ARG A 101 -12.26 6.86 11.73
N GLY A 102 -10.99 6.49 11.76
CA GLY A 102 -10.42 5.65 12.81
C GLY A 102 -10.70 4.15 12.66
N VAL A 103 -11.51 3.74 11.68
CA VAL A 103 -11.78 2.33 11.38
C VAL A 103 -11.16 1.92 10.04
N SER A 104 -10.77 0.66 9.94
CA SER A 104 -10.40 0.00 8.68
C SER A 104 -11.39 -1.12 8.40
N SER A 105 -11.41 -1.58 7.14
CA SER A 105 -12.02 -2.87 6.83
C SER A 105 -11.33 -4.02 7.59
N ASN A 106 -11.85 -5.22 7.40
CA ASN A 106 -11.11 -6.45 7.70
C ASN A 106 -9.70 -6.41 7.09
N LEU A 107 -8.78 -7.09 7.76
CA LEU A 107 -7.45 -7.38 7.25
C LEU A 107 -7.55 -8.58 6.32
N PHE A 108 -7.13 -8.40 5.08
CA PHE A 108 -7.12 -9.45 4.06
C PHE A 108 -5.68 -9.94 3.88
N PRO A 109 -5.44 -11.25 3.87
CA PRO A 109 -4.10 -11.78 3.64
C PRO A 109 -3.68 -11.51 2.18
N LEU A 110 -2.42 -11.12 1.98
CA LEU A 110 -1.82 -11.11 0.65
C LEU A 110 -1.60 -12.54 0.16
N PRO A 111 -1.95 -12.86 -1.10
CA PRO A 111 -1.60 -14.14 -1.68
C PRO A 111 -0.08 -14.34 -1.74
N SER A 112 0.36 -15.58 -1.52
CA SER A 112 1.80 -15.93 -1.48
C SER A 112 2.55 -15.61 -2.78
N PHE A 113 1.88 -15.67 -3.93
CA PHE A 113 2.53 -15.31 -5.21
C PHE A 113 2.87 -13.82 -5.29
N ILE A 114 2.10 -12.95 -4.61
CA ILE A 114 2.39 -11.52 -4.51
C ILE A 114 3.58 -11.31 -3.57
N THR A 115 3.55 -11.90 -2.38
CA THR A 115 4.65 -11.77 -1.40
C THR A 115 5.98 -12.26 -1.97
N ASN A 116 5.96 -13.36 -2.74
CA ASN A 116 7.16 -13.88 -3.42
C ASN A 116 7.68 -12.96 -4.54
N SER A 117 6.80 -12.23 -5.22
CA SER A 117 7.20 -11.28 -6.26
C SER A 117 7.89 -10.03 -5.69
N LEU A 118 7.52 -9.64 -4.47
CA LEU A 118 8.10 -8.47 -3.80
C LEU A 118 9.56 -8.74 -3.38
N HIS A 119 9.85 -9.90 -2.78
CA HIS A 119 11.21 -10.26 -2.37
C HIS A 119 12.22 -10.33 -3.53
N LYS A 120 11.79 -10.74 -4.73
CA LYS A 120 12.68 -10.79 -5.92
C LYS A 120 13.14 -9.42 -6.40
N ASN A 121 12.34 -8.38 -6.19
CA ASN A 121 12.68 -7.02 -6.60
C ASN A 121 13.69 -6.36 -5.65
N ASP A 122 13.79 -6.83 -4.40
CA ASP A 122 14.77 -6.34 -3.42
C ASP A 122 16.18 -6.93 -3.64
N GLU A 123 16.29 -8.10 -4.29
CA GLU A 123 17.55 -8.77 -4.60
C GLU A 123 18.21 -8.23 -5.89
N CYS A 124 17.41 -7.87 -6.90
CA CYS A 124 17.90 -7.37 -8.19
C CYS A 124 18.68 -6.03 -8.09
N GLY A 125 18.58 -5.32 -6.97
CA GLY A 125 19.31 -4.08 -6.71
C GLY A 125 20.72 -4.25 -6.12
N LYS A 126 21.20 -5.48 -5.86
CA LYS A 126 22.47 -5.72 -5.13
C LYS A 126 23.61 -6.33 -5.96
N ASP A 127 23.35 -6.75 -7.19
CA ASP A 127 24.36 -7.45 -8.02
C ASP A 127 24.95 -6.58 -9.14
N CYS A 128 25.37 -5.36 -8.80
CA CYS A 128 26.26 -4.56 -9.65
C CYS A 128 27.51 -4.17 -8.88
N LEU A 129 28.28 -5.17 -8.44
CA LEU A 129 29.69 -4.97 -8.12
C LEU A 129 30.52 -5.35 -9.35
N PRO A 130 31.38 -4.45 -9.87
CA PRO A 130 32.30 -4.81 -10.93
C PRO A 130 33.27 -5.87 -10.40
N ILE A 131 33.35 -7.00 -11.11
CA ILE A 131 34.33 -8.06 -10.87
C ILE A 131 35.71 -7.48 -11.24
N PRO A 132 36.77 -7.70 -10.42
CA PRO A 132 38.11 -7.16 -10.67
C PRO A 132 38.78 -7.67 -11.95
#